data_AF-A0A1Q4XN40-F1
#
_entry.id   AF-A0A1Q4XN40-F1
#
_cell.length_a   1.000
_cell.length_b   1.000
_cell.length_c   1.000
_cell.angle_alpha   90.00
_cell.angle_beta   90.00
_cell.angle_gamma   90.00
#
_symmetry.space_group_name_H-M   'P 1'
#
loop_
_entity.id
_entity.type
_entity.pdbx_description
1 polymer ?
#
loop_
_entity_poly.entity_id
_entity_poly.type
_entity_poly.pdbx_seq_one_letter_code
_entity_poly.pdbx_strand_id
1 'polypeptide(L)'
;MNHRNVEVRPHLETVEAYQDPAAWERITEDKRDQLAETLAPLPTEYKEDESGQEAKRFDLLALRLQLGVLEPEPGFDKLRRQVQDIAEALLDPTTLNNPVVARQRELLADLTTDAWWQDVTLPMLEAMRRRVRGLVRLIPKARRGIVYSDFEDELGELTRTELNGLDVGGGWTRFEVKVRTYVRSHADDLSVQKLLRNRQLTSADIDHFSRLFLDSGFGTESDIERAEEQHGGLGLFLRSLTGLRQDAVTEAFDAFQAGRTFTSAQLRLLKLIIDYVAKNGFLDVGDLYEPPFTGVSPGGPESVFSGTEVDTIEEVLKGIKETAVPQERAAG
;
A
#
# COMPACT_ATOMS: atom_id res chain seq x y z
N MET A 1 -31.67 8.79 -19.67
CA MET A 1 -33.08 8.41 -19.42
C MET A 1 -33.95 9.05 -20.48
N ASN A 2 -35.04 8.42 -20.91
CA ASN A 2 -35.90 8.97 -21.95
C ASN A 2 -36.85 10.03 -21.37
N HIS A 3 -36.74 11.28 -21.84
CA HIS A 3 -37.59 12.39 -21.42
C HIS A 3 -39.08 12.24 -21.78
N ARG A 4 -39.40 11.35 -22.74
CA ARG A 4 -40.77 11.04 -23.16
C ARG A 4 -41.41 9.94 -22.31
N ASN A 5 -40.67 9.31 -21.39
CA ASN A 5 -41.22 8.29 -20.51
C ASN A 5 -42.07 8.95 -19.41
N VAL A 6 -43.30 8.46 -19.22
CA VAL A 6 -44.28 9.00 -18.27
C VAL A 6 -43.74 9.01 -16.84
N GLU A 7 -42.92 8.03 -16.46
CA GLU A 7 -42.30 7.95 -15.14
C GLU A 7 -41.13 8.93 -14.95
N VAL A 8 -40.48 9.34 -16.04
CA VAL A 8 -39.34 10.28 -16.02
C VAL A 8 -39.81 11.74 -15.99
N ARG A 9 -41.01 12.02 -16.55
CA ARG A 9 -41.57 13.39 -16.66
C ARG A 9 -41.67 14.15 -15.33
N PRO A 10 -42.09 13.55 -14.20
CA PRO A 10 -42.16 14.25 -12.91
C PRO A 10 -40.79 14.62 -12.34
N HIS A 11 -39.72 13.99 -12.83
CA HIS A 11 -38.35 14.13 -12.31
C HIS A 11 -37.41 14.82 -13.30
N LEU A 12 -37.94 15.49 -14.34
CA LEU A 12 -37.14 16.08 -15.42
C LEU A 12 -36.12 17.10 -14.93
N GLU A 13 -36.49 17.94 -13.96
CA GLU A 13 -35.59 18.94 -13.37
C GLU A 13 -34.32 18.28 -12.78
N THR A 14 -34.49 17.19 -12.03
CA THR A 14 -33.38 16.42 -11.46
C THR A 14 -32.59 15.68 -12.54
N VAL A 15 -33.28 15.11 -13.54
CA VAL A 15 -32.65 14.40 -14.66
C VAL A 15 -31.78 15.35 -15.49
N GLU A 16 -32.25 16.56 -15.76
CA GLU A 16 -31.52 17.60 -16.51
C GLU A 16 -30.36 18.17 -15.70
N ALA A 17 -30.54 18.42 -14.40
CA ALA A 17 -29.47 18.89 -13.53
C ALA A 17 -28.26 17.95 -13.49
N TYR A 18 -28.49 16.63 -13.51
CA TYR A 18 -27.43 15.61 -13.48
C TYR A 18 -27.04 15.07 -14.86
N GLN A 19 -27.57 15.66 -15.94
CA GLN A 19 -27.02 15.46 -17.30
C GLN A 19 -25.71 16.22 -17.51
N ASP A 20 -25.48 17.30 -16.77
CA ASP A 20 -24.21 18.03 -16.78
C ASP A 20 -23.13 17.27 -16.00
N PRO A 21 -21.99 16.88 -16.62
CA PRO A 21 -20.87 16.24 -15.92
C PRO A 21 -20.36 17.02 -14.70
N ALA A 22 -20.43 18.35 -14.71
CA ALA A 22 -19.97 19.19 -13.59
C ALA A 22 -20.78 18.93 -12.31
N ALA A 23 -22.04 18.50 -12.43
CA ALA A 23 -22.89 18.16 -11.28
C ALA A 23 -22.36 16.95 -10.48
N TRP A 24 -21.49 16.13 -11.07
CA TRP A 24 -20.91 14.92 -10.47
C TRP A 24 -19.58 15.17 -9.75
N GLU A 25 -18.95 16.34 -9.91
CA GLU A 25 -17.64 16.64 -9.31
C GLU A 25 -17.69 16.74 -7.78
N ARG A 26 -18.85 17.07 -7.21
CA ARG A 26 -19.06 17.17 -5.76
C ARG A 26 -20.39 16.58 -5.33
N ILE A 27 -20.38 15.28 -5.09
CA ILE A 27 -21.48 14.51 -4.50
C ILE A 27 -21.32 14.48 -2.98
N THR A 28 -22.18 15.19 -2.26
CA THR A 28 -22.31 15.06 -0.81
C THR A 28 -23.20 13.88 -0.45
N GLU A 29 -23.17 13.45 0.82
CA GLU A 29 -24.01 12.35 1.33
C GLU A 29 -25.50 12.59 1.06
N ASP A 30 -26.02 13.78 1.40
CA ASP A 30 -27.41 14.15 1.13
C ASP A 30 -27.78 14.09 -0.37
N LYS A 31 -26.86 14.50 -1.25
CA LYS A 31 -27.08 14.44 -2.71
C LYS A 31 -27.11 13.01 -3.20
N ARG A 32 -26.24 12.14 -2.68
CA ARG A 32 -26.23 10.72 -3.03
C ARG A 32 -27.55 10.06 -2.63
N ASP A 33 -28.05 10.34 -1.44
CA ASP A 33 -29.30 9.74 -0.95
C ASP A 33 -30.49 10.25 -1.78
N GLN A 34 -30.53 11.56 -2.06
CA GLN A 34 -31.52 12.15 -2.96
C GLN A 34 -31.49 11.49 -4.35
N LEU A 35 -30.30 11.27 -4.93
CA LEU A 35 -30.15 10.63 -6.24
C LEU A 35 -30.56 9.17 -6.24
N ALA A 36 -30.28 8.45 -5.15
CA ALA A 36 -30.70 7.06 -4.97
C ALA A 36 -32.23 6.94 -4.88
N GLU A 37 -32.90 7.90 -4.25
CA GLU A 37 -34.36 7.91 -4.14
C GLU A 37 -35.08 8.40 -5.40
N THR A 38 -34.48 9.35 -6.13
CA THR A 38 -35.17 10.03 -7.26
C THR A 38 -34.72 9.57 -8.63
N LEU A 39 -33.41 9.44 -8.90
CA LEU A 39 -32.90 9.08 -10.22
C LEU A 39 -32.72 7.57 -10.41
N ALA A 40 -32.20 6.86 -9.39
CA ALA A 40 -31.93 5.43 -9.51
C ALA A 40 -33.15 4.54 -9.88
N PRO A 41 -34.39 4.81 -9.41
CA PRO A 41 -35.54 3.99 -9.79
C PRO A 41 -36.10 4.30 -11.19
N LEU A 42 -35.65 5.37 -11.85
CA LEU A 42 -36.21 5.78 -13.12
C LEU A 42 -35.81 4.86 -14.28
N PRO A 43 -36.74 4.52 -15.18
CA PRO A 43 -36.45 3.68 -16.33
C PRO A 43 -35.43 4.35 -17.27
N THR A 44 -34.38 3.61 -17.60
CA THR A 44 -33.30 4.06 -18.47
C THR A 44 -33.39 3.41 -19.85
N GLU A 45 -32.96 4.12 -20.90
CA GLU A 45 -32.74 3.52 -22.24
C GLU A 45 -31.42 2.75 -22.32
N TYR A 46 -30.66 2.72 -21.23
CA TYR A 46 -29.42 2.00 -21.15
C TYR A 46 -29.72 0.51 -21.23
N LYS A 47 -29.41 -0.07 -22.39
CA LYS A 47 -29.29 -1.52 -22.53
C LYS A 47 -27.91 -1.88 -22.01
N GLU A 48 -27.82 -2.88 -21.14
CA GLU A 48 -26.53 -3.51 -20.82
C GLU A 48 -25.91 -4.01 -22.13
N ASP A 49 -24.99 -3.21 -22.65
CA ASP A 49 -24.36 -3.44 -23.93
C ASP A 49 -23.40 -4.64 -23.83
N GLU A 50 -22.77 -5.04 -24.93
CA GLU A 50 -21.67 -6.03 -24.94
C GLU A 50 -20.45 -5.64 -24.06
N SER A 51 -20.53 -4.48 -23.39
CA SER A 51 -19.57 -3.91 -22.44
C SER A 51 -20.09 -3.84 -20.98
N GLY A 52 -21.03 -4.73 -20.61
CA GLY A 52 -21.51 -4.91 -19.23
C GLY A 52 -20.40 -5.30 -18.23
N GLN A 53 -20.76 -5.46 -16.95
CA GLN A 53 -19.81 -5.75 -15.87
C GLN A 53 -18.99 -7.03 -16.15
N GLU A 54 -19.65 -8.09 -16.61
CA GLU A 54 -19.05 -9.39 -16.91
C GLU A 54 -18.01 -9.28 -18.03
N ALA A 55 -18.30 -8.49 -19.08
CA ALA A 55 -17.36 -8.23 -20.17
C ALA A 55 -16.12 -7.44 -19.69
N LYS A 56 -16.31 -6.46 -18.80
CA LYS A 56 -15.19 -5.69 -18.20
C LYS A 56 -14.32 -6.56 -17.29
N ARG A 57 -14.92 -7.49 -16.54
CA ARG A 57 -14.16 -8.47 -15.73
C ARG A 57 -13.33 -9.39 -16.61
N PHE A 58 -13.91 -9.84 -17.72
CA PHE A 58 -13.18 -10.66 -18.69
C PHE A 58 -12.06 -9.87 -19.38
N ASP A 59 -12.30 -8.59 -19.73
CA ASP A 59 -11.25 -7.70 -20.25
C ASP A 59 -10.07 -7.61 -19.29
N LEU A 60 -10.33 -7.35 -18.00
CA LEU A 60 -9.28 -7.26 -16.99
C LEU A 60 -8.46 -8.56 -16.90
N LEU A 61 -9.14 -9.71 -16.95
CA LEU A 61 -8.50 -11.01 -16.93
C LEU A 61 -7.58 -11.19 -18.15
N ALA A 62 -8.08 -10.90 -19.36
CA ALA A 62 -7.30 -11.00 -20.59
C ALA A 62 -6.12 -10.02 -20.62
N LEU A 63 -6.29 -8.78 -20.12
CA LEU A 63 -5.21 -7.80 -20.02
C LEU A 63 -4.13 -8.24 -19.03
N ARG A 64 -4.50 -8.88 -17.92
CA ARG A 64 -3.53 -9.46 -16.97
C ARG A 64 -2.78 -10.65 -17.56
N LEU A 65 -3.43 -11.47 -18.39
CA LEU A 65 -2.74 -12.52 -19.15
C LEU A 65 -1.74 -11.92 -20.15
N GLN A 66 -2.13 -10.86 -20.86
CA GLN A 66 -1.23 -10.15 -21.78
C GLN A 66 -0.03 -9.57 -21.04
N LEU A 67 -0.25 -8.96 -19.88
CA LEU A 67 0.83 -8.49 -19.00
C LEU A 67 1.73 -9.65 -18.58
N GLY A 68 1.17 -10.77 -18.16
CA GLY A 68 1.94 -11.96 -17.75
C GLY A 68 2.78 -12.60 -18.86
N VAL A 69 2.48 -12.35 -20.14
CA VAL A 69 3.32 -12.75 -21.29
C VAL A 69 4.50 -11.78 -21.49
N LEU A 70 4.30 -10.49 -21.21
CA LEU A 70 5.34 -9.46 -21.33
C LEU A 70 6.28 -9.43 -20.13
N GLU A 71 5.72 -9.55 -18.94
CA GLU A 71 6.38 -9.51 -17.65
C GLU A 71 6.03 -10.80 -16.91
N PRO A 72 6.95 -11.77 -16.80
CA PRO A 72 6.66 -13.05 -16.15
C PRO A 72 6.32 -12.88 -14.67
N GLU A 73 5.03 -12.77 -14.35
CA GLU A 73 4.52 -12.65 -12.99
C GLU A 73 4.02 -14.00 -12.42
N PRO A 74 4.20 -14.23 -11.11
CA PRO A 74 3.57 -15.37 -10.43
C PRO A 74 2.05 -15.18 -10.41
N GLY A 75 1.34 -15.92 -11.27
CA GLY A 75 -0.12 -15.83 -11.36
C GLY A 75 -0.71 -16.21 -12.72
N PHE A 76 0.12 -16.35 -13.75
CA PHE A 76 -0.32 -16.70 -15.11
C PHE A 76 -1.19 -17.96 -15.15
N ASP A 77 -0.76 -19.05 -14.51
CA ASP A 77 -1.52 -20.31 -14.49
C ASP A 77 -2.89 -20.18 -13.80
N LYS A 78 -3.00 -19.32 -12.79
CA LYS A 78 -4.29 -19.06 -12.12
C LYS A 78 -5.24 -18.31 -13.05
N LEU A 79 -4.73 -17.29 -13.75
CA LEU A 79 -5.51 -16.54 -14.74
C LEU A 79 -5.91 -17.42 -15.93
N ARG A 80 -5.00 -18.30 -16.39
CA ARG A 80 -5.27 -19.31 -17.42
C ARG A 80 -6.44 -20.19 -17.04
N ARG A 81 -6.41 -20.79 -15.85
CA ARG A 81 -7.50 -21.64 -15.34
C ARG A 81 -8.83 -20.89 -15.29
N GLN A 82 -8.84 -19.63 -14.89
CA GLN A 82 -10.07 -18.83 -14.90
C GLN A 82 -10.63 -18.62 -16.31
N VAL A 83 -9.81 -18.50 -17.35
CA VAL A 83 -10.29 -18.49 -18.75
C VAL A 83 -10.83 -19.85 -19.15
N GLN A 84 -10.12 -20.93 -18.78
CA GLN A 84 -10.55 -22.31 -19.05
C GLN A 84 -11.94 -22.57 -18.45
N ASP A 85 -12.15 -22.22 -17.18
CA ASP A 85 -13.45 -22.33 -16.50
C ASP A 85 -14.57 -21.55 -17.22
N ILE A 86 -14.26 -20.33 -17.68
CA ILE A 86 -15.21 -19.51 -18.44
C ILE A 86 -15.52 -20.15 -19.81
N ALA A 87 -14.52 -20.68 -20.49
CA ALA A 87 -14.68 -21.35 -21.77
C ALA A 87 -15.52 -22.63 -21.62
N GLU A 88 -15.27 -23.43 -20.58
CA GLU A 88 -16.06 -24.61 -20.22
C GLU A 88 -17.52 -24.24 -19.92
N ALA A 89 -17.75 -23.20 -19.12
CA ALA A 89 -19.09 -22.72 -18.81
C ALA A 89 -19.85 -22.23 -20.06
N LEU A 90 -19.15 -21.64 -21.04
CA LEU A 90 -19.74 -21.24 -22.32
C LEU A 90 -20.01 -22.44 -23.25
N LEU A 91 -19.26 -23.54 -23.09
CA LEU A 91 -19.46 -24.79 -23.82
C LEU A 91 -20.57 -25.67 -23.22
N ASP A 92 -21.07 -25.34 -22.02
CA ASP A 92 -22.21 -26.03 -21.42
C ASP A 92 -23.39 -26.05 -22.40
N PRO A 93 -24.11 -27.19 -22.55
CA PRO A 93 -25.21 -27.31 -23.52
C PRO A 93 -26.27 -26.21 -23.40
N THR A 94 -26.52 -25.69 -22.20
CA THR A 94 -27.50 -24.62 -21.97
C THR A 94 -27.07 -23.30 -22.60
N THR A 95 -25.77 -22.98 -22.57
CA THR A 95 -25.19 -21.77 -23.15
C THR A 95 -24.83 -21.95 -24.63
N LEU A 96 -24.33 -23.13 -24.99
CA LEU A 96 -23.91 -23.49 -26.35
C LEU A 96 -25.09 -23.51 -27.35
N ASN A 97 -26.31 -23.74 -26.87
CA ASN A 97 -27.53 -23.61 -27.67
C ASN A 97 -27.76 -22.19 -28.23
N ASN A 98 -27.10 -21.17 -27.68
CA ASN A 98 -27.17 -19.81 -28.21
C ASN A 98 -26.36 -19.69 -29.52
N PRO A 99 -26.96 -19.24 -30.65
CA PRO A 99 -26.26 -19.15 -31.94
C PRO A 99 -24.98 -18.30 -31.93
N VAL A 100 -24.90 -17.28 -31.07
CA VAL A 100 -23.73 -16.40 -30.99
C VAL A 100 -22.55 -17.12 -30.31
N VAL A 101 -22.84 -17.98 -29.31
CA VAL A 101 -21.85 -18.81 -28.62
C VAL A 101 -21.41 -19.96 -29.52
N ALA A 102 -22.35 -20.64 -30.18
CA ALA A 102 -22.06 -21.75 -31.09
C ALA A 102 -21.07 -21.39 -32.21
N ARG A 103 -21.12 -20.15 -32.72
CA ARG A 103 -20.16 -19.62 -33.71
C ARG A 103 -18.72 -19.57 -33.22
N GLN A 104 -18.49 -19.53 -31.90
CA GLN A 104 -17.16 -19.51 -31.29
C GLN A 104 -16.76 -20.86 -30.69
N ARG A 105 -17.53 -21.93 -30.93
CA ARG A 105 -17.32 -23.26 -30.32
C ARG A 105 -15.89 -23.78 -30.47
N GLU A 106 -15.30 -23.67 -31.66
CA GLU A 106 -13.93 -24.15 -31.91
C GLU A 106 -12.91 -23.40 -31.05
N LEU A 107 -12.98 -22.07 -31.03
CA LEU A 107 -12.11 -21.26 -30.16
C LEU A 107 -12.33 -21.61 -28.68
N LEU A 108 -13.57 -21.73 -28.23
CA LEU A 108 -13.87 -22.06 -26.83
C LEU A 108 -13.31 -23.45 -26.46
N ALA A 109 -13.42 -24.43 -27.36
CA ALA A 109 -12.83 -25.76 -27.15
C ALA A 109 -11.31 -25.69 -27.07
N ASP A 110 -10.66 -24.97 -27.97
CA ASP A 110 -9.20 -24.80 -27.95
C ASP A 110 -8.72 -24.17 -26.63
N LEU A 111 -9.43 -23.14 -26.14
CA LEU A 111 -9.12 -22.46 -24.88
C LEU A 111 -9.15 -23.39 -23.66
N THR A 112 -9.95 -24.47 -23.68
CA THR A 112 -9.96 -25.46 -22.59
C THR A 112 -8.70 -26.34 -22.57
N THR A 113 -8.05 -26.51 -23.72
CA THR A 113 -6.88 -27.39 -23.85
C THR A 113 -5.58 -26.65 -23.52
N ASP A 114 -4.66 -27.31 -22.81
CA ASP A 114 -3.35 -26.74 -22.51
C ASP A 114 -2.51 -26.43 -23.77
N ALA A 115 -2.78 -27.12 -24.88
CA ALA A 115 -2.06 -26.94 -26.15
C ALA A 115 -2.19 -25.52 -26.72
N TRP A 116 -3.36 -24.89 -26.58
CA TRP A 116 -3.56 -23.52 -27.07
C TRP A 116 -2.74 -22.48 -26.28
N TRP A 117 -2.43 -22.78 -25.02
CA TRP A 117 -1.71 -21.89 -24.11
C TRP A 117 -0.19 -22.02 -24.20
N GLN A 118 0.32 -23.05 -24.89
CA GLN A 118 1.74 -23.17 -25.19
C GLN A 118 2.15 -22.08 -26.18
N ASP A 119 3.24 -21.35 -25.86
CA ASP A 119 3.78 -20.26 -26.67
C ASP A 119 2.76 -19.17 -27.05
N VAL A 120 1.80 -18.89 -26.15
CA VAL A 120 0.75 -17.91 -26.40
C VAL A 120 1.29 -16.51 -26.60
N THR A 121 0.80 -15.81 -27.63
CA THR A 121 1.26 -14.47 -28.00
C THR A 121 0.23 -13.39 -27.67
N LEU A 122 0.68 -12.13 -27.56
CA LEU A 122 -0.21 -10.98 -27.34
C LEU A 122 -1.36 -10.88 -28.37
N PRO A 123 -1.12 -11.05 -29.69
CA PRO A 123 -2.21 -11.03 -30.67
C PRO A 123 -3.25 -12.15 -30.44
N MET A 124 -2.82 -13.34 -30.01
CA MET A 124 -3.73 -14.45 -29.71
C MET A 124 -4.64 -14.11 -28.52
N LEU A 125 -4.08 -13.56 -27.44
CA LEU A 125 -4.85 -13.14 -26.27
C LEU A 125 -5.79 -11.97 -26.57
N GLU A 126 -5.38 -11.01 -27.42
CA GLU A 126 -6.24 -9.91 -27.84
C GLU A 126 -7.40 -10.39 -28.73
N ALA A 127 -7.15 -11.34 -29.64
CA ALA A 127 -8.19 -11.96 -30.44
C ALA A 127 -9.19 -12.74 -29.57
N MET A 128 -8.71 -13.48 -28.58
CA MET A 128 -9.54 -14.14 -27.56
C MET A 128 -10.40 -13.12 -26.81
N ARG A 129 -9.81 -12.04 -26.28
CA ARG A 129 -10.50 -11.00 -25.53
C ARG A 129 -11.69 -10.44 -26.31
N ARG A 130 -11.46 -10.05 -27.56
CA ARG A 130 -12.49 -9.44 -28.43
C ARG A 130 -13.62 -10.41 -28.76
N ARG A 131 -13.32 -11.70 -28.98
CA ARG A 131 -14.30 -12.71 -29.40
C ARG A 131 -15.13 -13.25 -28.24
N VAL A 132 -14.57 -13.33 -27.03
CA VAL A 132 -15.21 -13.98 -25.89
C VAL A 132 -15.88 -12.98 -24.93
N ARG A 133 -15.41 -11.72 -24.83
CA ARG A 133 -15.94 -10.72 -23.87
C ARG A 133 -17.46 -10.59 -23.86
N GLY A 134 -18.10 -10.57 -25.03
CA GLY A 134 -19.54 -10.38 -25.18
C GLY A 134 -20.37 -11.64 -24.88
N LEU A 135 -19.71 -12.79 -24.83
CA LEU A 135 -20.33 -14.08 -24.55
C LEU A 135 -20.44 -14.36 -23.05
N VAL A 136 -19.51 -13.85 -22.23
CA VAL A 136 -19.44 -14.17 -20.79
C VAL A 136 -20.75 -13.85 -20.05
N ARG A 137 -21.47 -12.82 -20.47
CA ARG A 137 -22.80 -12.46 -19.90
C ARG A 137 -23.88 -13.54 -20.10
N LEU A 138 -23.69 -14.44 -21.07
CA LEU A 138 -24.63 -15.51 -21.42
C LEU A 138 -24.43 -16.75 -20.54
N ILE A 139 -23.37 -16.79 -19.72
CA ILE A 139 -23.20 -17.83 -18.72
C ILE A 139 -24.33 -17.68 -17.70
N PRO A 140 -25.17 -18.71 -17.49
CA PRO A 140 -26.22 -18.67 -16.50
C PRO A 140 -25.62 -18.31 -15.16
N LYS A 141 -26.15 -17.26 -14.53
CA LYS A 141 -25.82 -16.95 -13.14
C LYS A 141 -26.36 -18.12 -12.33
N ALA A 142 -25.50 -19.10 -12.02
CA ALA A 142 -25.86 -20.17 -11.10
C ALA A 142 -26.52 -19.50 -9.90
N ARG A 143 -27.74 -19.93 -9.55
CA ARG A 143 -28.41 -19.49 -8.33
C ARG A 143 -27.36 -19.57 -7.25
N ARG A 144 -26.89 -18.40 -6.78
CA ARG A 144 -25.89 -18.33 -5.71
C ARG A 144 -26.51 -19.10 -4.56
N GLY A 145 -26.07 -20.35 -4.36
CA GLY A 145 -26.41 -21.07 -3.16
C GLY A 145 -25.95 -20.18 -2.03
N ILE A 146 -26.87 -19.77 -1.16
CA ILE A 146 -26.49 -19.11 0.07
C ILE A 146 -25.67 -20.17 0.81
N VAL A 147 -24.35 -20.02 0.77
CA VAL A 147 -23.44 -20.86 1.55
C VAL A 147 -23.57 -20.36 2.98
N TYR A 148 -24.35 -21.06 3.79
CA TYR A 148 -24.20 -20.96 5.24
C TYR A 148 -22.92 -21.70 5.59
N SER A 149 -21.85 -20.95 5.73
CA SER A 149 -20.61 -21.43 6.30
C SER A 149 -20.76 -21.46 7.82
N ASP A 150 -21.22 -22.58 8.36
CA ASP A 150 -21.08 -22.89 9.77
C ASP A 150 -19.89 -23.84 9.89
N PHE A 151 -18.72 -23.28 10.18
CA PHE A 151 -17.49 -24.04 10.42
C PHE A 151 -17.22 -24.00 11.92
N GLU A 152 -17.25 -25.14 12.59
CA GLU A 152 -16.56 -25.29 13.87
C GLU A 152 -15.06 -25.43 13.58
N ASP A 153 -14.25 -24.54 14.15
CA ASP A 153 -12.80 -24.56 13.98
C ASP A 153 -12.20 -25.80 14.64
N GLU A 154 -11.74 -26.77 13.83
CA GLU A 154 -10.79 -27.79 14.27
C GLU A 154 -9.36 -27.29 14.01
N LEU A 155 -8.63 -27.00 15.08
CA LEU A 155 -7.20 -26.67 15.02
C LEU A 155 -6.40 -27.92 14.61
N GLY A 156 -6.13 -28.06 13.31
CA GLY A 156 -5.16 -29.03 12.78
C GLY A 156 -3.70 -28.67 13.11
N GLU A 157 -2.77 -29.57 12.79
CA GLU A 157 -1.34 -29.33 13.00
C GLU A 157 -0.84 -28.11 12.21
N LEU A 158 -0.19 -27.19 12.93
CA LEU A 158 0.38 -25.96 12.38
C LEU A 158 1.46 -26.28 11.34
N THR A 159 1.10 -26.18 10.06
CA THR A 159 2.06 -26.28 8.96
C THR A 159 2.49 -24.88 8.56
N ARG A 160 3.78 -24.53 8.76
CA ARG A 160 4.36 -23.29 8.23
C ARG A 160 4.27 -23.32 6.70
N THR A 161 3.32 -22.60 6.14
CA THR A 161 3.16 -22.43 4.69
C THR A 161 3.59 -21.01 4.34
N GLU A 162 4.59 -20.88 3.47
CA GLU A 162 4.99 -19.58 2.93
C GLU A 162 3.91 -19.09 1.96
N LEU A 163 3.26 -17.98 2.31
CA LEU A 163 2.26 -17.33 1.45
C LEU A 163 2.97 -16.59 0.30
N ASN A 164 3.19 -17.30 -0.80
CA ASN A 164 3.66 -16.70 -2.05
C ASN A 164 2.46 -16.15 -2.83
N GLY A 165 2.31 -14.82 -2.87
CA GLY A 165 1.31 -14.13 -3.72
C GLY A 165 0.51 -12.99 -3.08
N LEU A 166 0.78 -12.60 -1.84
CA LEU A 166 0.29 -11.34 -1.28
C LEU A 166 1.39 -10.29 -1.38
N ASP A 167 1.50 -9.64 -2.54
CA ASP A 167 2.32 -8.43 -2.67
C ASP A 167 1.61 -7.21 -2.10
N VAL A 168 1.57 -7.17 -0.77
CA VAL A 168 1.28 -5.95 -0.01
C VAL A 168 2.59 -5.17 0.08
N GLY A 169 2.97 -4.51 -1.01
CA GLY A 169 4.23 -3.79 -1.17
C GLY A 169 5.42 -4.73 -1.37
N GLY A 170 6.29 -4.40 -2.33
CA GLY A 170 7.48 -5.19 -2.65
C GLY A 170 8.34 -5.53 -1.42
N GLY A 171 9.28 -6.45 -1.56
CA GLY A 171 10.12 -6.99 -0.46
C GLY A 171 10.61 -5.94 0.55
N TRP A 172 10.98 -4.76 0.05
CA TRP A 172 11.35 -3.58 0.83
C TRP A 172 10.32 -3.15 1.88
N THR A 173 9.06 -2.94 1.50
CA THR A 173 8.02 -2.49 2.43
C THR A 173 7.74 -3.54 3.50
N ARG A 174 7.84 -4.83 3.15
CA ARG A 174 7.69 -5.92 4.12
C ARG A 174 8.88 -5.98 5.08
N PHE A 175 10.09 -5.75 4.59
CA PHE A 175 11.29 -5.63 5.41
C PHE A 175 11.12 -4.51 6.46
N GLU A 176 10.74 -3.31 6.05
CA GLU A 176 10.49 -2.18 6.98
C GLU A 176 9.43 -2.51 8.05
N VAL A 177 8.32 -3.13 7.65
CA VAL A 177 7.24 -3.51 8.57
C VAL A 177 7.70 -4.58 9.57
N LYS A 178 8.45 -5.59 9.12
CA LYS A 178 8.98 -6.64 9.98
C LYS A 178 10.02 -6.10 10.97
N VAL A 179 10.95 -5.26 10.50
CA VAL A 179 11.95 -4.58 11.34
C VAL A 179 11.27 -3.74 12.41
N ARG A 180 10.29 -2.89 12.03
CA ARG A 180 9.53 -2.07 12.99
C ARG A 180 8.81 -2.94 14.03
N THR A 181 8.23 -4.06 13.59
CA THR A 181 7.53 -4.98 14.49
C THR A 181 8.48 -5.68 15.44
N TYR A 182 9.65 -6.10 14.97
CA TYR A 182 10.69 -6.70 15.81
C TYR A 182 11.13 -5.75 16.93
N VAL A 183 11.53 -4.53 16.58
CA VAL A 183 12.00 -3.53 17.55
C VAL A 183 10.93 -3.22 18.61
N ARG A 184 9.64 -3.18 18.22
CA ARG A 184 8.53 -2.96 19.16
C ARG A 184 8.27 -4.14 20.10
N SER A 185 8.45 -5.37 19.62
CA SER A 185 8.17 -6.59 20.38
C SER A 185 9.35 -7.06 21.23
N HIS A 186 10.56 -6.57 20.96
CA HIS A 186 11.79 -6.98 21.62
C HIS A 186 12.45 -5.80 22.36
N ALA A 187 11.65 -4.99 23.06
CA ALA A 187 12.13 -3.85 23.83
C ALA A 187 13.09 -4.25 24.98
N ASP A 188 13.13 -5.52 25.35
CA ASP A 188 14.02 -6.07 26.37
C ASP A 188 15.41 -6.45 25.83
N ASP A 189 15.58 -6.53 24.50
CA ASP A 189 16.88 -6.79 23.87
C ASP A 189 17.82 -5.59 24.08
N LEU A 190 19.06 -5.85 24.48
CA LEU A 190 20.06 -4.82 24.78
C LEU A 190 20.32 -3.91 23.57
N SER A 191 20.42 -4.48 22.36
CA SER A 191 20.68 -3.72 21.13
C SER A 191 19.50 -2.78 20.81
N VAL A 192 18.27 -3.27 21.01
CA VAL A 192 17.03 -2.49 20.85
C VAL A 192 16.92 -1.40 21.93
N GLN A 193 17.27 -1.70 23.18
CA GLN A 193 17.29 -0.70 24.24
C GLN A 193 18.27 0.43 23.94
N LYS A 194 19.46 0.12 23.44
CA LYS A 194 20.45 1.14 23.04
C LYS A 194 19.91 2.00 21.90
N LEU A 195 19.32 1.37 20.88
CA LEU A 195 18.69 2.05 19.75
C LEU A 195 17.65 3.06 20.23
N LEU A 196 16.68 2.62 21.05
CA LEU A 196 15.54 3.42 21.50
C LEU A 196 15.90 4.46 22.56
N ARG A 197 16.91 4.21 23.39
CA ARG A 197 17.34 5.11 24.48
C ARG A 197 18.47 6.05 24.09
N ASN A 198 18.70 6.28 22.80
CA ASN A 198 19.75 7.17 22.29
C ASN A 198 21.13 6.85 22.90
N ARG A 199 21.45 5.56 23.07
CA ARG A 199 22.78 5.13 23.52
C ARG A 199 23.62 4.79 22.29
N GLN A 200 24.95 4.94 22.42
CA GLN A 200 25.90 4.64 21.36
C GLN A 200 25.74 3.19 20.88
N LEU A 201 25.40 3.02 19.61
CA LEU A 201 25.44 1.73 18.92
C LEU A 201 26.89 1.36 18.62
N THR A 202 27.22 0.09 18.82
CA THR A 202 28.53 -0.48 18.49
C THR A 202 28.42 -1.35 17.24
N SER A 203 29.56 -1.66 16.62
CA SER A 203 29.59 -2.56 15.45
C SER A 203 28.97 -3.92 15.75
N ALA A 204 29.14 -4.42 16.98
CA ALA A 204 28.51 -5.67 17.43
C ALA A 204 26.98 -5.57 17.51
N ASP A 205 26.43 -4.39 17.84
CA ASP A 205 24.98 -4.17 17.86
C ASP A 205 24.44 -4.15 16.42
N ILE A 206 25.15 -3.53 15.48
CA ILE A 206 24.78 -3.53 14.05
C ILE A 206 24.88 -4.93 13.46
N ASP A 207 25.98 -5.66 13.69
CA ASP A 207 26.15 -7.04 13.25
C ASP A 207 25.04 -7.95 13.80
N HIS A 208 24.62 -7.72 15.05
CA HIS A 208 23.51 -8.44 15.67
C HIS A 208 22.21 -8.20 14.88
N PHE A 209 21.87 -6.94 14.57
CA PHE A 209 20.68 -6.63 13.78
C PHE A 209 20.74 -7.24 12.38
N SER A 210 21.88 -7.13 11.69
CA SER A 210 22.05 -7.71 10.35
C SER A 210 21.83 -9.22 10.35
N ARG A 211 22.48 -9.95 11.28
CA ARG A 211 22.29 -11.42 11.39
C ARG A 211 20.86 -11.78 11.73
N LEU A 212 20.27 -11.10 12.70
CA LEU A 212 18.89 -11.32 13.10
C LEU A 212 17.93 -11.17 11.91
N PHE A 213 18.10 -10.14 11.09
CA PHE A 213 17.21 -9.89 9.96
C PHE A 213 17.32 -10.97 8.88
N LEU A 214 18.54 -11.47 8.63
CA LEU A 214 18.78 -12.57 7.71
C LEU A 214 18.25 -13.90 8.26
N ASP A 215 18.61 -14.25 9.50
CA ASP A 215 18.24 -15.53 10.15
C ASP A 215 16.73 -15.65 10.36
N SER A 216 16.05 -14.53 10.61
CA SER A 216 14.60 -14.49 10.82
C SER A 216 13.81 -14.35 9.51
N GLY A 217 14.48 -14.25 8.35
CA GLY A 217 13.86 -14.04 7.05
C GLY A 217 13.07 -12.73 6.97
N PHE A 218 13.58 -11.67 7.62
CA PHE A 218 12.95 -10.35 7.56
C PHE A 218 13.22 -9.65 6.23
N GLY A 219 14.45 -9.76 5.73
CA GLY A 219 14.91 -9.22 4.46
C GLY A 219 16.13 -9.99 3.95
N THR A 220 16.61 -9.62 2.77
CA THR A 220 17.82 -10.16 2.16
C THR A 220 19.04 -9.27 2.45
N GLU A 221 20.23 -9.74 2.10
CA GLU A 221 21.46 -8.95 2.18
C GLU A 221 21.34 -7.64 1.37
N SER A 222 20.71 -7.70 0.20
CA SER A 222 20.43 -6.52 -0.62
C SER A 222 19.49 -5.50 0.05
N ASP A 223 18.57 -5.96 0.91
CA ASP A 223 17.72 -5.03 1.69
C ASP A 223 18.56 -4.31 2.75
N ILE A 224 19.51 -5.00 3.39
CA ILE A 224 20.40 -4.39 4.38
C ILE A 224 21.33 -3.38 3.68
N GLU A 225 21.97 -3.76 2.58
CA GLU A 225 22.82 -2.86 1.78
C GLU A 225 22.07 -1.61 1.35
N ARG A 226 20.85 -1.77 0.83
CA ARG A 226 20.00 -0.64 0.45
C ARG A 226 19.68 0.27 1.64
N ALA A 227 19.42 -0.29 2.83
CA ALA A 227 19.16 0.49 4.03
C ALA A 227 20.39 1.32 4.43
N GLU A 228 21.58 0.73 4.34
CA GLU A 228 22.84 1.40 4.63
C GLU A 228 23.13 2.54 3.64
N GLU A 229 22.94 2.30 2.34
CA GLU A 229 23.15 3.31 1.30
C GLU A 229 22.19 4.49 1.41
N GLN A 230 20.90 4.23 1.68
CA GLN A 230 19.88 5.28 1.71
C GLN A 230 19.95 6.17 2.96
N HIS A 231 20.40 5.62 4.09
CA HIS A 231 20.40 6.33 5.38
C HIS A 231 21.79 6.64 5.92
N GLY A 232 22.86 6.22 5.25
CA GLY A 232 24.23 6.37 5.74
C GLY A 232 24.57 5.43 6.88
N GLY A 233 23.96 4.24 6.89
CA GLY A 233 24.22 3.16 7.85
C GLY A 233 22.96 2.56 8.47
N LEU A 234 23.04 1.29 8.86
CA LEU A 234 21.89 0.52 9.33
C LEU A 234 21.27 1.10 10.61
N GLY A 235 22.08 1.62 11.53
CA GLY A 235 21.58 2.25 12.75
C GLY A 235 20.70 3.48 12.50
N LEU A 236 21.05 4.30 11.50
CA LEU A 236 20.25 5.47 11.11
C LEU A 236 18.93 5.06 10.45
N PHE A 237 18.95 4.02 9.62
CA PHE A 237 17.74 3.40 9.07
C PHE A 237 16.82 2.88 10.19
N LEU A 238 17.37 2.16 11.18
CA LEU A 238 16.56 1.64 12.27
C LEU A 238 15.88 2.74 13.08
N ARG A 239 16.57 3.87 13.31
CA ARG A 239 15.98 5.03 13.99
C ARG A 239 14.95 5.76 13.13
N SER A 240 15.16 5.86 11.81
CA SER A 240 14.16 6.46 10.91
C SER A 240 12.83 5.69 10.92
N LEU A 241 12.89 4.36 11.09
CA LEU A 241 11.71 3.50 11.14
C LEU A 241 10.99 3.46 12.49
N THR A 242 11.73 3.61 13.58
CA THR A 242 11.23 3.31 14.93
C THR A 242 11.15 4.52 15.86
N GLY A 243 11.88 5.58 15.54
CA GLY A 243 12.03 6.75 16.40
C GLY A 243 12.93 6.49 17.62
N LEU A 244 12.81 7.36 18.60
CA LEU A 244 13.49 7.30 19.88
C LEU A 244 12.46 7.43 21.00
N ARG A 245 12.82 6.98 22.20
CA ARG A 245 11.98 7.29 23.36
C ARG A 245 12.07 8.77 23.69
N GLN A 246 10.92 9.36 24.00
CA GLN A 246 10.82 10.78 24.30
C GLN A 246 11.67 11.18 25.51
N ASP A 247 11.79 10.31 26.54
CA ASP A 247 12.64 10.55 27.70
C ASP A 247 14.12 10.63 27.34
N ALA A 248 14.59 9.76 26.44
CA ALA A 248 15.97 9.76 25.97
C ALA A 248 16.32 10.98 25.10
N VAL A 249 15.38 11.46 24.27
CA VAL A 249 15.57 12.71 23.53
C VAL A 249 15.56 13.90 24.49
N THR A 250 14.67 13.91 25.48
CA THR A 250 14.65 14.96 26.52
C THR A 250 15.97 15.01 27.29
N GLU A 251 16.50 13.84 27.72
CA GLU A 251 17.79 13.69 28.40
C GLU A 251 18.94 14.31 27.58
N ALA A 252 18.93 14.16 26.25
CA ALA A 252 19.94 14.76 25.37
C ALA A 252 19.91 16.30 25.39
N PHE A 253 18.76 16.91 25.68
CA PHE A 253 18.59 18.36 25.82
C PHE A 253 18.71 18.86 27.27
N ASP A 254 18.98 18.01 28.27
CA ASP A 254 19.02 18.43 29.67
C ASP A 254 20.11 19.48 29.93
N ALA A 255 21.31 19.28 29.37
CA ALA A 255 22.41 20.23 29.51
C ALA A 255 22.10 21.59 28.86
N PHE A 256 21.36 21.60 27.75
CA PHE A 256 20.90 22.82 27.10
C PHE A 256 19.86 23.56 27.97
N GLN A 257 19.00 22.82 28.67
CA GLN A 257 17.93 23.38 29.50
C GLN A 257 18.41 23.80 30.91
N ALA A 258 19.50 23.21 31.41
CA ALA A 258 19.97 23.39 32.77
C ALA A 258 20.23 24.87 33.14
N GLY A 259 19.56 25.34 34.19
CA GLY A 259 19.75 26.69 34.73
C GLY A 259 19.19 27.82 33.86
N ARG A 260 18.41 27.52 32.81
CA ARG A 260 17.83 28.51 31.90
C ARG A 260 16.34 28.70 32.14
N THR A 261 15.87 29.91 31.88
CA THR A 261 14.43 30.24 31.83
C THR A 261 14.05 30.57 30.39
N PHE A 262 13.25 29.71 29.77
CA PHE A 262 12.82 29.87 28.39
C PHE A 262 11.53 30.68 28.28
N THR A 263 11.41 31.44 27.19
CA THR A 263 10.15 32.07 26.80
C THR A 263 9.15 31.04 26.27
N SER A 264 7.87 31.41 26.18
CA SER A 264 6.84 30.54 25.61
C SER A 264 7.12 30.14 24.15
N ALA A 265 7.80 30.98 23.37
CA ALA A 265 8.18 30.65 22.00
C ALA A 265 9.32 29.63 21.96
N GLN A 266 10.34 29.81 22.80
CA GLN A 266 11.47 28.89 22.95
C GLN A 266 11.02 27.51 23.42
N LEU A 267 10.13 27.44 24.42
CA LEU A 267 9.57 26.17 24.90
C LEU A 267 8.77 25.44 23.81
N ARG A 268 7.99 26.18 23.00
CA ARG A 268 7.24 25.58 21.89
C ARG A 268 8.16 25.01 20.82
N LEU A 269 9.19 25.76 20.42
CA LEU A 269 10.15 25.30 19.41
C LEU A 269 10.94 24.10 19.92
N LEU A 270 11.45 24.16 21.15
CA LEU A 270 12.20 23.05 21.76
C LEU A 270 11.35 21.79 21.87
N LYS A 271 10.10 21.92 22.33
CA LYS A 271 9.16 20.79 22.38
C LYS A 271 8.91 20.20 20.99
N LEU A 272 8.72 21.04 19.98
CA LEU A 272 8.51 20.59 18.61
C LEU A 272 9.72 19.81 18.07
N ILE A 273 10.94 20.27 18.37
CA ILE A 273 12.18 19.57 18.04
C ILE A 273 12.24 18.21 18.74
N ILE A 274 12.01 18.16 20.06
CA ILE A 274 12.03 16.93 20.85
C ILE A 274 10.99 15.93 20.32
N ASP A 275 9.75 16.38 20.08
CA ASP A 275 8.67 15.54 19.59
C ASP A 275 8.97 15.01 18.17
N TYR A 276 9.57 15.84 17.31
CA TYR A 276 9.98 15.42 15.97
C TYR A 276 11.08 14.36 16.01
N VAL A 277 12.16 14.60 16.78
CA VAL A 277 13.27 13.66 16.90
C VAL A 277 12.84 12.36 17.57
N ALA A 278 11.96 12.42 18.58
CA ALA A 278 11.40 11.23 19.20
C ALA A 278 10.60 10.39 18.19
N LYS A 279 9.88 11.02 17.27
CA LYS A 279 9.08 10.32 16.27
C LYS A 279 9.89 9.78 15.09
N ASN A 280 10.83 10.59 14.58
CA ASN A 280 11.54 10.32 13.32
C ASN A 280 12.98 9.83 13.52
N GLY A 281 13.48 9.82 14.76
CA GLY A 281 14.79 9.29 15.14
C GLY A 281 15.94 10.28 15.02
N PHE A 282 15.86 11.23 14.09
CA PHE A 282 16.81 12.33 13.93
C PHE A 282 16.13 13.54 13.28
N LEU A 283 16.84 14.67 13.24
CA LEU A 283 16.43 15.90 12.59
C LEU A 283 17.70 16.53 12.00
N ASP A 284 17.72 16.82 10.71
CA ASP A 284 18.83 17.53 10.10
C ASP A 284 18.66 19.04 10.33
N VAL A 285 19.77 19.76 10.50
CA VAL A 285 19.74 21.19 10.85
C VAL A 285 18.95 22.02 9.83
N GLY A 286 19.07 21.68 8.53
CA GLY A 286 18.34 22.36 7.46
C GLY A 286 16.82 22.25 7.59
N ASP A 287 16.30 21.18 8.20
CA ASP A 287 14.86 20.96 8.37
C ASP A 287 14.23 21.97 9.34
N LEU A 288 15.03 22.61 10.21
CA LEU A 288 14.55 23.67 11.12
C LEU A 288 14.05 24.91 10.36
N TYR A 289 14.42 25.07 9.09
CA TYR A 289 13.97 26.15 8.22
C TYR A 289 12.77 25.75 7.35
N GLU A 290 12.20 24.56 7.57
CA GLU A 290 11.03 24.04 6.85
C GLU A 290 9.82 23.86 7.79
N PRO A 291 8.59 23.74 7.26
CA PRO A 291 7.43 23.33 8.06
C PRO A 291 7.66 21.95 8.70
N PRO A 292 7.26 21.72 9.97
CA PRO A 292 6.41 22.57 10.82
C PRO A 292 7.14 23.63 11.65
N PHE A 293 8.47 23.68 11.62
CA PHE A 293 9.27 24.55 12.49
C PHE A 293 9.09 26.03 12.18
N THR A 294 9.00 26.38 10.89
CA THR A 294 8.70 27.74 10.43
C THR A 294 7.36 28.30 10.94
N GLY A 295 6.42 27.46 11.35
CA GLY A 295 5.18 27.89 12.00
C GLY A 295 5.38 28.49 13.40
N VAL A 296 6.46 28.09 14.10
CA VAL A 296 6.84 28.63 15.43
C VAL A 296 7.94 29.68 15.29
N SER A 297 8.85 29.49 14.34
CA SER A 297 10.01 30.35 14.09
C SER A 297 10.10 30.73 12.60
N PRO A 298 9.33 31.74 12.14
CA PRO A 298 9.20 32.08 10.71
C PRO A 298 10.50 32.50 10.04
N GLY A 299 11.49 32.97 10.81
CA GLY A 299 12.82 33.35 10.32
C GLY A 299 13.89 32.30 10.58
N GLY A 300 13.51 31.05 10.86
CA GLY A 300 14.42 30.01 11.33
C GLY A 300 14.63 30.04 12.85
N PRO A 301 15.36 29.07 13.41
CA PRO A 301 15.58 28.94 14.85
C PRO A 301 16.17 30.20 15.51
N GLU A 302 16.93 31.01 14.76
CA GLU A 302 17.53 32.29 15.18
C GLU A 302 16.50 33.38 15.48
N SER A 303 15.27 33.24 15.00
CA SER A 303 14.17 34.13 15.38
C SER A 303 13.68 33.93 16.82
N VAL A 304 14.09 32.83 17.46
CA VAL A 304 13.63 32.39 18.79
C VAL A 304 14.80 32.17 19.77
N PHE A 305 15.94 31.72 19.26
CA PHE A 305 17.17 31.46 20.03
C PHE A 305 18.32 32.35 19.53
N SER A 306 19.30 32.65 20.38
CA SER A 306 20.52 33.31 19.92
C SER A 306 21.36 32.38 19.04
N GLY A 307 22.24 32.92 18.19
CA GLY A 307 23.12 32.10 17.34
C GLY A 307 23.87 31.01 18.12
N THR A 308 24.45 31.37 19.27
CA THR A 308 25.12 30.41 20.16
C THR A 308 24.20 29.31 20.72
N GLU A 309 22.92 29.63 20.95
CA GLU A 309 21.95 28.65 21.41
C GLU A 309 21.54 27.72 20.27
N VAL A 310 21.39 28.25 19.05
CA VAL A 310 21.18 27.44 17.85
C VAL A 310 22.36 26.50 17.63
N ASP A 311 23.59 26.99 17.70
CA ASP A 311 24.81 26.16 17.61
C ASP A 311 24.78 25.00 18.62
N THR A 312 24.35 25.27 19.86
CA THR A 312 24.23 24.23 20.90
C THR A 312 23.13 23.20 20.55
N ILE A 313 22.01 23.64 19.99
CA ILE A 313 20.93 22.75 19.55
C ILE A 313 21.43 21.86 18.40
N GLU A 314 22.15 22.43 17.42
CA GLU A 314 22.74 21.69 16.31
C GLU A 314 23.73 20.63 16.80
N GLU A 315 24.58 20.98 17.77
CA GLU A 315 25.50 20.02 18.41
C GLU A 315 24.77 18.85 19.07
N VAL A 316 23.67 19.12 19.78
CA VAL A 316 22.83 18.06 20.38
C VAL A 316 22.22 17.17 19.31
N LEU A 317 21.65 17.74 18.25
CA LEU A 317 21.05 16.98 17.14
C LEU A 317 22.09 16.11 16.43
N LYS A 318 23.28 16.66 16.19
CA LYS A 318 24.40 15.92 15.61
C LYS A 318 24.85 14.78 16.52
N GLY A 319 24.97 15.02 17.83
CA GLY A 319 25.30 13.99 18.81
C GLY A 319 24.27 12.85 18.83
N ILE A 320 22.97 13.17 18.74
CA ILE A 320 21.92 12.16 18.59
C ILE A 320 22.17 11.33 17.33
N LYS A 321 22.41 11.96 16.17
CA LYS A 321 22.67 11.24 14.91
C LYS A 321 23.91 10.34 14.99
N GLU A 322 25.00 10.83 15.57
CA GLU A 322 26.27 10.10 15.71
C GLU A 322 26.15 8.84 16.57
N THR A 323 25.29 8.84 17.61
CA THR A 323 25.11 7.63 18.43
C THR A 323 24.46 6.46 17.68
N ALA A 324 23.87 6.70 16.51
CA ALA A 324 23.36 5.63 15.64
C ALA A 324 24.46 5.00 14.78
N VAL A 325 25.60 5.67 14.62
CA VAL A 325 26.71 5.21 13.78
C VAL A 325 27.75 4.57 14.68
N PRO A 326 28.16 3.31 14.43
CA PRO A 326 29.26 2.70 15.16
C PRO A 326 30.52 3.55 15.06
N GLN A 327 31.08 3.92 16.20
CA GLN A 327 32.44 4.45 16.22
C GLN A 327 33.39 3.27 16.03
N GLU A 328 34.17 3.28 14.95
CA GLU A 328 35.28 2.33 14.80
C GLU A 328 36.16 2.46 16.05
N ARG A 329 36.32 1.36 16.79
CA ARG A 329 37.39 1.29 17.77
C ARG A 329 38.68 1.54 17.00
N ALA A 330 39.34 2.67 17.27
CA ALA A 330 40.77 2.78 17.02
C ALA A 330 41.41 1.53 17.62
N ALA A 331 41.82 0.60 16.77
CA ALA A 331 42.47 -0.64 17.15
C ALA A 331 43.72 -0.24 17.94
N GLY A 332 43.69 -0.49 19.25
CA GLY A 332 44.84 -0.37 20.15
C GLY A 332 45.68 -1.62 20.13
#